data_AF-A0A7R9EMB2-F1
#
_entry.id   AF-A0A7R9EMB2-F1
#
_cell.length_a   1.000
_cell.length_b   1.000
_cell.length_c   1.000
_cell.angle_alpha   90.00
_cell.angle_beta   90.00
_cell.angle_gamma   90.00
#
_symmetry.space_group_name_H-M   'P 1'
#
loop_
_entity.id
_entity.type
_entity.pdbx_description
1 polymer ?
#
loop_
_entity_poly.entity_id
_entity_poly.type
_entity_poly.pdbx_seq_one_letter_code
_entity_poly.pdbx_strand_id
1 'polypeptide(L)'
;SSNSASHCLSQVVYQCEGLIVDCSFKGERIACCDWFKPINTEVGLCYSFNSRHAYTRNSSPSNLKYNISYIHETDEKWSLEFNVATLNLGNKKNEKAPVMPIKVRTISY
;
A
#
# COMPACT_ATOMS: atom_id res chain seq x y z
N SER A 1 -28.92 8.00 -5.96
CA SER A 1 -28.35 7.43 -7.19
C SER A 1 -26.84 7.37 -7.04
N SER A 2 -26.27 6.18 -6.95
CA SER A 2 -24.81 5.99 -7.00
C SER A 2 -24.37 6.09 -8.46
N ASN A 3 -23.47 7.02 -8.78
CA ASN A 3 -23.05 7.31 -10.14
C ASN A 3 -22.30 6.11 -10.75
N SER A 4 -22.70 5.70 -11.96
CA SER A 4 -22.15 4.56 -12.73
C SER A 4 -20.61 4.56 -12.85
N ALA A 5 -19.99 5.75 -12.82
CA ALA A 5 -18.53 5.90 -12.87
C ALA A 5 -17.80 5.30 -11.66
N SER A 6 -18.36 5.40 -10.45
CA SER A 6 -17.74 4.85 -9.23
C SER A 6 -17.73 3.32 -9.24
N HIS A 7 -18.76 2.72 -9.81
CA HIS A 7 -18.85 1.26 -9.97
C HIS A 7 -17.83 0.76 -10.99
N CYS A 8 -17.59 1.52 -12.07
CA CYS A 8 -16.62 1.15 -13.10
C CYS A 8 -15.16 1.19 -12.60
N LEU A 9 -14.80 2.18 -11.76
CA LEU A 9 -13.46 2.28 -11.17
C LEU A 9 -13.09 1.03 -10.35
N SER A 10 -14.04 0.47 -9.60
CA SER A 10 -13.80 -0.77 -8.82
C SER A 10 -13.55 -2.02 -9.66
N GLN A 11 -13.90 -1.99 -10.95
CA GLN A 11 -13.71 -3.12 -11.88
C GLN A 11 -12.41 -3.04 -12.68
N VAL A 12 -11.83 -1.85 -12.79
CA VAL A 12 -10.61 -1.60 -13.59
C VAL A 12 -9.37 -1.42 -12.70
N VAL A 13 -9.55 -0.95 -11.46
CA VAL A 13 -8.44 -0.77 -10.51
C VAL A 13 -8.25 -2.02 -9.66
N TYR A 14 -6.99 -2.41 -9.50
CA TYR A 14 -6.61 -3.52 -8.62
C TYR A 14 -6.87 -3.19 -7.15
N GLN A 15 -7.62 -4.07 -6.49
CA GLN A 15 -7.80 -4.03 -5.03
C GLN A 15 -6.46 -4.32 -4.34
N CYS A 16 -6.26 -3.70 -3.18
CA CYS A 16 -5.01 -3.79 -2.43
C CYS A 16 -4.63 -5.24 -2.15
N GLU A 17 -5.59 -6.07 -1.76
CA GLU A 17 -5.41 -7.46 -1.35
C GLU A 17 -4.86 -8.35 -2.47
N GLY A 18 -5.10 -7.97 -3.73
CA GLY A 18 -4.59 -8.67 -4.91
C GLY A 18 -3.30 -8.08 -5.48
N LEU A 19 -2.86 -6.91 -5.00
CA LEU A 19 -1.73 -6.16 -5.54
C LEU A 19 -0.54 -6.10 -4.57
N ILE A 20 -0.78 -5.78 -3.31
CA ILE A 20 0.23 -5.53 -2.28
C ILE A 20 0.12 -6.64 -1.23
N VAL A 21 1.13 -7.50 -1.16
CA VAL A 21 1.15 -8.70 -0.31
C VAL A 21 2.43 -8.75 0.52
N ASP A 22 2.49 -9.70 1.48
CA ASP A 22 3.64 -9.95 2.37
C ASP A 22 4.32 -8.69 2.93
N CYS A 23 3.54 -7.85 3.60
CA CYS A 23 4.05 -6.61 4.19
C CYS A 23 4.73 -6.83 5.53
N SER A 24 5.83 -6.11 5.75
CA SER A 24 6.52 -5.95 7.02
C SER A 24 6.86 -4.48 7.23
N PHE A 25 6.65 -3.97 8.44
CA PHE A 25 7.03 -2.62 8.82
C PHE A 25 7.84 -2.69 10.11
N LYS A 26 9.03 -2.08 10.11
CA LYS A 26 9.97 -2.13 11.24
C LYS A 26 10.36 -3.56 11.64
N GLY A 27 10.39 -4.46 10.68
CA GLY A 27 10.65 -5.89 10.90
C GLY A 27 9.43 -6.70 11.38
N GLU A 28 8.29 -6.07 11.63
CA GLU A 28 7.06 -6.77 12.06
C GLU A 28 6.09 -7.00 10.90
N ARG A 29 5.57 -8.23 10.78
CA ARG A 29 4.57 -8.56 9.76
C ARG A 29 3.27 -7.81 10.04
N ILE A 30 2.77 -7.11 9.03
CA ILE A 30 1.53 -6.32 9.11
C ILE A 30 0.53 -6.76 8.04
N ALA A 31 -0.75 -6.52 8.30
CA ALA A 31 -1.79 -6.64 7.29
C ALA A 31 -1.68 -5.46 6.30
N CYS A 32 -1.28 -5.75 5.05
CA CYS A 32 -0.98 -4.72 4.04
C CYS A 32 -2.09 -3.66 3.92
N CYS A 33 -3.33 -4.07 3.69
CA CYS A 33 -4.44 -3.16 3.35
C CYS A 33 -5.06 -2.47 4.57
N ASP A 34 -4.68 -2.88 5.77
CA ASP A 34 -4.97 -2.13 7.00
C ASP A 34 -4.08 -0.90 7.12
N TRP A 35 -2.90 -0.92 6.50
CA TRP A 35 -1.90 0.14 6.57
C TRP A 35 -1.79 0.98 5.29
N PHE A 36 -1.95 0.34 4.13
CA PHE A 36 -2.05 1.01 2.83
C PHE A 36 -3.47 1.54 2.63
N LYS A 37 -3.62 2.86 2.51
CA LYS A 37 -4.92 3.52 2.31
C LYS A 37 -5.09 4.02 0.89
N PRO A 38 -6.27 3.81 0.28
CA PRO A 38 -6.55 4.32 -1.05
C PRO A 38 -6.51 5.85 -1.03
N ILE A 39 -5.85 6.44 -2.01
CA ILE A 39 -5.82 7.88 -2.24
C ILE A 39 -6.07 8.15 -3.72
N ASN A 40 -6.91 9.15 -4.00
CA ASN A 40 -7.14 9.62 -5.36
C ASN A 40 -6.06 10.64 -5.72
N THR A 41 -5.36 10.40 -6.82
CA THR A 41 -4.38 11.29 -7.42
C THR A 41 -4.86 11.71 -8.80
N GLU A 42 -4.16 12.66 -9.43
CA GLU A 42 -4.42 13.09 -10.80
C GLU A 42 -4.26 11.98 -11.84
N VAL A 43 -3.47 10.94 -11.53
CA VAL A 43 -3.27 9.76 -12.39
C VAL A 43 -4.21 8.60 -12.08
N GLY A 44 -5.03 8.71 -11.03
CA GLY A 44 -6.03 7.71 -10.65
C GLY A 44 -5.92 7.26 -9.20
N LEU A 45 -6.50 6.08 -8.92
CA LEU A 45 -6.52 5.48 -7.59
C LEU A 45 -5.17 4.83 -7.27
N CYS A 46 -4.54 5.29 -6.19
CA CYS A 46 -3.26 4.78 -5.68
C CYS A 46 -3.42 4.33 -4.22
N TYR A 47 -2.38 3.68 -3.67
CA TYR A 47 -2.32 3.31 -2.26
C TYR A 47 -1.16 4.04 -1.58
N SER A 48 -1.42 4.56 -0.38
CA SER A 48 -0.46 5.32 0.40
C SER A 48 -0.23 4.68 1.76
N PHE A 49 1.03 4.58 2.18
CA PHE A 49 1.43 4.09 3.49
C PHE A 49 1.87 5.27 4.37
N ASN A 50 1.43 5.29 5.62
CA ASN A 50 1.83 6.28 6.63
C ASN A 50 1.73 7.76 6.17
N SER A 51 0.75 8.08 5.32
CA SER A 51 0.54 9.43 4.82
C SER A 51 -0.52 10.15 5.63
N ARG A 52 -0.15 11.30 6.21
CA ARG A 52 -1.07 12.22 6.89
C ARG A 52 -2.27 12.60 6.00
N HIS A 53 -2.07 12.67 4.69
CA HIS A 53 -3.09 13.08 3.72
C HIS A 53 -4.06 11.95 3.35
N ALA A 54 -3.73 10.69 3.69
CA ALA A 54 -4.58 9.53 3.43
C ALA A 54 -5.54 9.21 4.59
N TYR A 55 -5.30 9.76 5.79
CA TYR A 55 -6.24 9.64 6.91
C TYR A 55 -7.36 10.68 6.76
N THR A 56 -8.61 10.24 6.88
CA THR A 56 -9.79 11.12 6.85
C THR A 56 -9.71 12.16 7.98
N ARG A 57 -10.23 13.37 7.73
CA ARG A 57 -10.12 14.60 8.55
C ARG A 57 -10.49 14.49 10.06
N ASN A 58 -10.89 13.32 10.55
CA ASN A 58 -11.36 13.10 11.92
C ASN A 58 -10.31 12.49 12.86
N SER A 59 -9.14 12.09 12.35
CA SER A 59 -7.99 11.71 13.16
C SER A 59 -6.86 12.72 12.93
N SER A 60 -7.08 13.96 13.36
CA SER A 60 -5.96 14.89 13.52
C SER A 60 -5.04 14.29 14.59
N PRO A 61 -3.78 13.94 14.28
CA PRO A 61 -2.83 13.58 15.32
C PRO A 61 -2.54 14.88 16.08
N SER A 62 -3.24 15.09 17.18
CA SER A 62 -2.96 16.18 18.11
C SER A 62 -1.51 16.04 18.57
N ASN A 63 -0.65 16.99 18.19
CA ASN A 63 0.70 17.17 18.74
C ASN A 63 1.59 15.91 18.75
N LEU A 64 1.87 15.30 17.58
CA LEU A 64 2.98 14.37 17.48
C LEU A 64 4.30 15.13 17.63
N LYS A 65 4.90 15.08 18.82
CA LYS A 65 6.28 15.52 19.06
C LYS A 65 7.20 14.50 18.39
N TYR A 66 7.62 14.77 17.17
CA TYR A 66 8.57 13.91 16.44
C TYR A 66 9.92 13.94 17.17
N ASN A 67 10.40 12.77 17.60
CA ASN A 67 11.76 12.61 18.09
C ASN A 67 12.62 12.18 16.90
N ILE A 68 13.52 13.07 16.46
CA ILE A 68 14.39 12.81 15.32
C ILE A 68 15.28 11.62 15.69
N SER A 69 15.08 10.50 15.01
CA SER A 69 15.95 9.32 15.12
C SER A 69 16.95 9.36 13.97
N TYR A 70 18.22 9.05 14.24
CA TYR A 70 19.23 8.91 13.19
C TYR A 70 19.03 7.56 12.50
N ILE A 71 18.37 7.57 11.34
CA ILE A 71 18.07 6.38 10.54
C ILE A 71 19.13 6.27 9.44
N HIS A 72 19.87 5.17 9.42
CA HIS A 72 20.80 4.88 8.33
C HIS A 72 20.09 4.18 7.17
N GLU A 73 20.61 4.30 5.94
CA GLU A 73 20.01 3.69 4.76
C GLU A 73 19.90 2.15 4.84
N THR A 74 20.69 1.54 5.71
CA THR A 74 20.70 0.10 5.97
C THR A 74 19.91 -0.30 7.21
N ASP A 75 19.27 0.65 7.91
CA ASP A 75 18.53 0.38 9.14
C ASP A 75 17.19 -0.31 8.84
N GLU A 76 17.14 -1.62 9.12
CA GLU A 76 15.96 -2.45 8.93
C GLU A 76 14.83 -2.10 9.91
N LYS A 77 15.15 -1.40 11.01
CA LYS A 77 14.17 -1.04 12.04
C LYS A 77 13.16 0.00 11.55
N TRP A 78 13.44 0.69 10.46
CA TRP A 78 12.56 1.70 9.87
C TRP A 78 12.18 1.37 8.43
N SER A 79 12.41 0.13 8.00
CA SER A 79 12.03 -0.32 6.68
C SER A 79 10.54 -0.68 6.61
N LEU A 80 9.91 -0.28 5.51
CA LEU A 80 8.71 -0.90 4.98
C LEU A 80 9.15 -1.85 3.87
N GLU A 81 8.75 -3.10 4.00
CA GLU A 81 8.94 -4.15 3.01
C GLU A 81 7.59 -4.68 2.57
N PHE A 82 7.40 -4.84 1.26
CA PHE A 82 6.22 -5.47 0.72
C PHE A 82 6.52 -6.09 -0.64
N ASN A 83 5.64 -6.97 -1.04
CA ASN A 83 5.69 -7.71 -2.27
C ASN A 83 4.59 -7.20 -3.20
N VAL A 84 4.92 -6.89 -4.45
CA VAL A 84 3.91 -6.58 -5.48
C VAL A 84 3.58 -7.85 -6.26
N ALA A 85 2.32 -8.26 -6.25
CA ALA A 85 1.87 -9.41 -7.02
C ALA A 85 1.89 -9.10 -8.52
N THR A 86 2.43 -10.03 -9.32
CA THR A 86 2.32 -9.97 -10.77
C THR A 86 0.89 -10.28 -11.19
N LEU A 87 0.26 -9.32 -11.85
CA LEU A 87 -1.12 -9.46 -12.29
C LEU A 87 -1.13 -10.05 -13.70
N ASN A 88 -1.68 -11.26 -13.82
CA ASN A 88 -1.90 -11.87 -15.13
C ASN A 88 -3.04 -11.13 -15.83
N LEU A 89 -2.70 -10.20 -16.71
CA LEU A 89 -3.65 -9.47 -17.58
C LEU A 89 -4.29 -10.36 -18.67
N GLY A 90 -4.03 -11.67 -18.66
CA GLY A 90 -4.55 -12.65 -19.61
C GLY A 90 -5.55 -13.60 -18.97
N ASN A 91 -6.63 -13.87 -19.69
CA ASN A 91 -7.77 -14.71 -19.33
C ASN A 91 -7.40 -16.21 -19.17
N LYS A 92 -6.44 -16.56 -18.30
CA LYS A 92 -6.07 -17.94 -17.95
C LYS A 92 -6.70 -18.31 -16.61
N LYS A 93 -7.91 -18.87 -16.67
CA LYS A 93 -8.67 -19.29 -15.49
C LYS A 93 -8.06 -20.43 -14.67
N ASN A 94 -6.93 -21.04 -15.05
CA ASN A 94 -6.43 -22.25 -14.39
C ASN A 94 -4.90 -22.41 -14.43
N GLU A 95 -4.12 -21.35 -14.18
CA GLU A 95 -2.69 -21.50 -13.97
C GLU A 95 -2.28 -20.58 -12.82
N LYS A 96 -1.96 -21.14 -11.65
CA LYS A 96 -1.24 -20.41 -10.60
C LYS A 96 0.15 -20.14 -11.17
N ALA A 97 0.29 -19.07 -11.96
CA ALA A 97 1.59 -18.58 -12.35
C ALA A 97 2.38 -18.32 -11.05
N PRO A 98 3.67 -18.70 -10.99
CA PRO A 98 4.50 -18.37 -9.85
C PRO A 98 4.55 -16.84 -9.75
N VAL A 99 3.84 -16.31 -8.75
CA VAL A 99 3.98 -14.91 -8.38
C VAL A 99 5.41 -14.78 -7.89
N MET A 100 6.27 -14.13 -8.67
CA MET A 100 7.56 -13.66 -8.19
C MET A 100 7.33 -12.26 -7.67
N PRO A 101 7.03 -12.10 -6.37
CA PRO A 101 6.76 -10.79 -5.86
C PRO A 101 8.02 -9.93 -5.95
N ILE A 102 7.86 -8.71 -6.47
CA ILE A 102 8.92 -7.72 -6.40
C ILE A 102 8.94 -7.21 -4.97
N LYS A 103 10.01 -7.53 -4.25
CA LYS A 103 10.25 -7.01 -2.91
C LYS A 103 10.72 -5.57 -3.00
N VAL A 104 9.92 -4.65 -2.47
CA VAL A 104 10.24 -3.23 -2.36
C VAL A 104 10.60 -2.95 -0.91
N ARG A 105 11.80 -2.40 -0.66
CA ARG A 105 12.21 -1.90 0.65
C ARG A 105 12.32 -0.38 0.57
N THR A 106 11.65 0.33 1.48
CA THR A 106 11.76 1.78 1.62
C THR A 106 12.00 2.15 3.07
N ILE A 107 12.68 3.27 3.31
CA ILE A 107 12.89 3.80 4.66
C ILE A 107 11.83 4.84 4.93
N SER A 108 11.10 4.64 6.01
CA SER A 108 10.08 5.59 6.46
C SER A 108 10.70 6.56 7.47
N TYR A 109 10.84 7.83 7.08
CA TYR A 109 11.30 8.93 7.94
C TYR A 109 10.15 9.57 8.73
#